data_AF-E3K2C2-F1
#
_entry.id   AF-E3K2C2-F1
#
_cell.length_a   1.000
_cell.length_b   1.000
_cell.length_c   1.000
_cell.angle_alpha   90.00
_cell.angle_beta   90.00
_cell.angle_gamma   90.00
#
_symmetry.space_group_name_H-M   'P 1'
#
loop_
_entity.id
_entity.type
_entity.pdbx_description
1 polymer ?
#
loop_
_entity_poly.entity_id
_entity_poly.type
_entity_poly.pdbx_seq_one_letter_code
_entity_poly.pdbx_strand_id
1 'polypeptide(L)'
;MSSSVEDATAISCPRTLLDKVDEVRKLGLADKIPLPQIAVVGDQSSGKSTLLEYISGVTFPKDSGMCTCFVTEVMMRPAEEFSARVLVNGEVDSRLKVPESKDDVAAVIENAKALFMDGEKRVIYDDILTVELSGPELPMLTLVDLPGYVQTHTLGQSETIVQEIENLVEKYISEPRTIILAVIPATRDFETNVAIKYIRQFDEQGKRTLCVLTKPDLVDRGTESRVFETLAGDKMHLSRGYHIIKNKSYEDCRAGDPREETLKKESNFFGRAPWSSIPVTDRGIQNLIEKLTDTLVDQVQKEFSGIKKDVIQRKEKLLQQLKALGPVIETDLEKANLLQKNINEVMQQFKYLVDGHYGAGGFGQDLYLRSLVRDLNEVFNARIIRMTNSTTSHLDVREIMKATRGRELRGMVPLEAFIILCRRVVQDWSSETHQHITEVCQLASNVFAQVIEKRCDKVLVNYFSERMIEFVDQQQKAMHHDALEILDDEINLPSTLQDTDFAKKWGTDENPEDNQMREILASYCLTAASRYIDAICMYVIERGLFKNCDVRGIKWFMDDPSALSRFREPRQNGRLREILPKEIQKLQDAISRL
;
A
#
# COMPACT_ATOMS: atom_id res chain seq x y z
N MET A 1 56.45 -34.16 -34.45
CA MET A 1 55.03 -33.74 -34.38
C MET A 1 54.62 -33.82 -32.93
N SER A 2 54.68 -32.68 -32.27
CA SER A 2 54.50 -32.47 -30.83
C SER A 2 53.02 -32.43 -30.48
N SER A 3 52.53 -33.39 -29.69
CA SER A 3 51.27 -33.30 -28.97
C SER A 3 51.46 -32.44 -27.72
N SER A 4 51.02 -31.19 -27.80
CA SER A 4 50.92 -30.29 -26.66
C SER A 4 49.69 -30.64 -25.83
N VAL A 5 49.95 -30.86 -24.55
CA VAL A 5 49.04 -30.86 -23.40
C VAL A 5 48.08 -29.67 -23.49
N GLU A 6 46.77 -29.93 -23.58
CA GLU A 6 45.73 -28.93 -23.34
C GLU A 6 45.39 -28.92 -21.85
N ASP A 7 45.61 -27.77 -21.24
CA ASP A 7 45.26 -27.39 -19.87
C ASP A 7 43.76 -27.63 -19.59
N ALA A 8 43.46 -28.65 -18.79
CA ALA A 8 42.16 -28.85 -18.19
C ALA A 8 42.15 -28.34 -16.74
N THR A 9 42.29 -27.02 -16.56
CA THR A 9 41.92 -26.32 -15.30
C THR A 9 40.91 -25.22 -15.60
N ALA A 10 39.72 -25.62 -16.06
CA ALA A 10 38.57 -24.74 -16.20
C ALA A 10 37.81 -24.63 -14.87
N ILE A 11 38.20 -23.68 -14.02
CA ILE A 11 37.30 -23.11 -13.00
C ILE A 11 36.43 -22.06 -13.73
N SER A 12 35.42 -22.49 -14.50
CA SER A 12 34.66 -21.60 -15.40
C SER A 12 33.24 -21.26 -14.94
N CYS A 13 32.90 -21.45 -13.66
CA CYS A 13 31.52 -21.24 -13.16
C CYS A 13 31.19 -19.87 -12.49
N PRO A 14 32.13 -19.09 -11.88
CA PRO A 14 31.77 -17.88 -11.12
C PRO A 14 31.23 -16.69 -11.94
N ARG A 15 31.80 -16.43 -13.12
CA ARG A 15 31.51 -15.21 -13.91
C ARG A 15 30.06 -15.17 -14.39
N THR A 16 29.52 -16.33 -14.80
CA THR A 16 28.16 -16.44 -15.34
C THR A 16 27.05 -16.05 -14.36
N LEU A 17 27.23 -16.24 -13.05
CA LEU A 17 26.21 -15.88 -12.06
C LEU A 17 26.20 -14.38 -11.76
N LEU A 18 27.39 -13.76 -11.71
CA LEU A 18 27.53 -12.32 -11.57
C LEU A 18 26.93 -11.60 -12.78
N ASP A 19 27.24 -12.08 -13.99
CA ASP A 19 26.65 -11.56 -15.22
C ASP A 19 25.12 -11.62 -15.18
N LYS A 20 24.53 -12.73 -14.68
CA LYS A 20 23.08 -12.85 -14.53
C LYS A 20 22.50 -11.86 -13.51
N VAL A 21 23.17 -11.61 -12.39
CA VAL A 21 22.73 -10.61 -11.41
C VAL A 21 22.77 -9.20 -12.02
N ASP A 22 23.77 -8.90 -12.84
CA ASP A 22 23.86 -7.62 -13.54
C ASP A 22 22.78 -7.46 -14.60
N GLU A 23 22.46 -8.52 -15.32
CA GLU A 23 21.35 -8.51 -16.26
C GLU A 23 20.01 -8.21 -15.57
N VAL A 24 19.80 -8.70 -14.34
CA VAL A 24 18.64 -8.32 -13.51
C VAL A 24 18.72 -6.85 -13.10
N ARG A 25 19.92 -6.35 -12.74
CA ARG A 25 20.13 -4.94 -12.38
C ARG A 25 19.79 -4.00 -13.54
N LYS A 26 20.26 -4.30 -14.75
CA LYS A 26 20.01 -3.53 -15.99
C LYS A 26 18.53 -3.44 -16.36
N LEU A 27 17.69 -4.36 -15.89
CA LEU A 27 16.23 -4.29 -16.08
C LEU A 27 15.55 -3.26 -15.16
N GLY A 28 16.31 -2.59 -14.28
CA GLY A 28 15.80 -1.61 -13.31
C GLY A 28 15.01 -2.27 -12.19
N LEU A 29 15.43 -3.46 -11.77
CA LEU A 29 14.80 -4.22 -10.69
C LEU A 29 15.53 -4.12 -9.35
N ALA A 30 16.68 -3.41 -9.30
CA ALA A 30 17.52 -3.29 -8.11
C ALA A 30 16.76 -2.70 -6.90
N ASP A 31 15.95 -1.66 -7.11
CA ASP A 31 15.15 -1.03 -6.05
C ASP A 31 13.99 -1.90 -5.56
N LYS A 32 13.66 -2.96 -6.30
CA LYS A 32 12.47 -3.80 -6.05
C LYS A 32 12.84 -5.19 -5.53
N ILE A 33 14.06 -5.62 -5.80
CA ILE A 33 14.58 -6.94 -5.46
C ILE A 33 16.01 -6.71 -4.96
N PRO A 34 16.30 -7.00 -3.67
CA PRO A 34 17.64 -6.80 -3.14
C PRO A 34 18.62 -7.71 -3.87
N LEU A 35 19.64 -7.10 -4.46
CA LEU A 35 20.70 -7.78 -5.20
C LEU A 35 22.01 -7.74 -4.41
N PRO A 36 22.84 -8.80 -4.46
CA PRO A 36 24.15 -8.78 -3.84
C PRO A 36 25.02 -7.64 -4.38
N GLN A 37 25.58 -6.87 -3.46
CA GLN A 37 26.43 -5.72 -3.74
C GLN A 37 27.35 -5.45 -2.56
N ILE A 38 28.39 -4.64 -2.77
CA ILE A 38 29.31 -4.21 -1.71
C ILE A 38 29.08 -2.71 -1.45
N ALA A 39 28.56 -2.38 -0.27
CA ALA A 39 28.39 -1.00 0.17
C ALA A 39 29.63 -0.53 0.93
N VAL A 40 30.24 0.57 0.47
CA VAL A 40 31.41 1.17 1.09
C VAL A 40 30.96 2.19 2.14
N VAL A 41 31.27 1.91 3.40
CA VAL A 41 30.80 2.67 4.56
C VAL A 41 31.98 3.16 5.38
N GLY A 42 31.90 4.38 5.90
CA GLY A 42 32.95 4.94 6.75
C GLY A 42 32.75 6.43 6.99
N ASP A 43 33.40 6.97 8.00
CA ASP A 43 33.34 8.40 8.31
C ASP A 43 33.80 9.28 7.14
N GLN A 44 33.44 10.56 7.16
CA GLN A 44 34.03 11.55 6.25
C GLN A 44 35.56 11.51 6.34
N SER A 45 36.23 11.60 5.18
CA SER A 45 37.70 11.56 5.07
C SER A 45 38.36 10.24 5.52
N SER A 46 37.60 9.14 5.67
CA SER A 46 38.16 7.82 6.00
C SER A 46 38.99 7.18 4.88
N GLY A 47 38.92 7.73 3.66
CA GLY A 47 39.64 7.23 2.48
C GLY A 47 38.81 6.35 1.55
N LYS A 48 37.46 6.35 1.67
CA LYS A 48 36.54 5.63 0.76
C LYS A 48 36.78 5.95 -0.72
N SER A 49 36.72 7.22 -1.10
CA SER A 49 36.90 7.64 -2.49
C SER A 49 38.29 7.27 -3.00
N THR A 50 39.35 7.42 -2.19
CA THR A 50 40.71 7.00 -2.57
C THR A 50 40.83 5.48 -2.73
N LEU A 51 40.12 4.69 -1.91
CA LEU A 51 40.04 3.24 -2.09
C LEU A 51 39.34 2.89 -3.40
N LEU A 52 38.21 3.55 -3.70
CA LEU A 52 37.47 3.35 -4.95
C LEU A 52 38.32 3.71 -6.16
N GLU A 53 39.02 4.84 -6.15
CA GLU A 53 39.97 5.22 -7.20
C GLU A 53 41.04 4.15 -7.42
N TYR A 54 41.54 3.55 -6.34
CA TYR A 54 42.61 2.57 -6.45
C TYR A 54 42.12 1.23 -7.01
N ILE A 55 40.89 0.85 -6.68
CA ILE A 55 40.25 -0.36 -7.22
C ILE A 55 39.84 -0.14 -8.69
N SER A 56 39.18 0.98 -9.00
CA SER A 56 38.63 1.27 -10.33
C SER A 56 39.65 1.78 -11.34
N GLY A 57 40.75 2.37 -10.86
CA GLY A 57 41.75 3.02 -11.70
C GLY A 57 41.25 4.29 -12.40
N VAL A 58 40.11 4.85 -11.98
CA VAL A 58 39.60 6.16 -12.43
C VAL A 58 39.61 7.15 -11.28
N THR A 59 39.83 8.42 -11.58
CA THR A 59 39.83 9.48 -10.56
C THR A 59 38.39 9.90 -10.24
N PHE A 60 38.06 10.04 -8.96
CA PHE A 60 36.78 10.60 -8.53
C PHE A 60 36.99 12.05 -8.08
N PRO A 61 36.05 12.97 -8.32
CA PRO A 61 36.23 14.37 -7.93
C PRO A 61 36.42 14.51 -6.41
N LYS A 62 37.57 15.08 -5.99
CA LYS A 62 37.96 15.29 -4.59
C LYS A 62 37.65 16.72 -4.17
N ASP A 63 36.40 17.04 -3.90
CA ASP A 63 36.07 18.35 -3.34
C ASP A 63 36.65 18.51 -1.93
N SER A 64 37.09 19.71 -1.59
CA SER A 64 37.53 20.08 -0.23
C SER A 64 36.36 20.25 0.77
N GLY A 65 35.11 20.04 0.32
CA GLY A 65 33.87 20.00 1.12
C GLY A 65 33.29 18.58 1.28
N MET A 66 32.01 18.43 1.65
CA MET A 66 31.30 17.12 1.69
C MET A 66 31.41 16.44 0.31
N CYS A 67 32.26 15.40 0.19
CA CYS A 67 32.68 14.88 -1.13
C CYS A 67 31.64 14.01 -1.87
N THR A 68 30.54 13.63 -1.22
CA THR A 68 29.57 12.68 -1.81
C THR A 68 28.16 13.02 -1.30
N CYS A 69 27.36 13.71 -2.13
CA CYS A 69 25.98 14.12 -1.80
C CYS A 69 24.91 13.18 -2.38
N PHE A 70 25.31 12.11 -3.07
CA PHE A 70 24.44 11.15 -3.74
C PHE A 70 25.17 9.81 -3.84
N VAL A 71 24.43 8.72 -4.02
CA VAL A 71 25.01 7.37 -4.08
C VAL A 71 25.72 7.17 -5.43
N THR A 72 26.95 6.67 -5.40
CA THR A 72 27.70 6.34 -6.62
C THR A 72 27.92 4.85 -6.75
N GLU A 73 27.31 4.23 -7.74
CA GLU A 73 27.53 2.82 -8.07
C GLU A 73 28.65 2.69 -9.10
N VAL A 74 29.71 1.97 -8.77
CA VAL A 74 30.86 1.71 -9.64
C VAL A 74 30.84 0.25 -10.05
N MET A 75 30.48 -0.01 -11.31
CA MET A 75 30.43 -1.35 -11.88
C MET A 75 31.66 -1.58 -12.77
N MET A 76 32.51 -2.52 -12.40
CA MET A 76 33.75 -2.84 -13.11
C MET A 76 33.65 -4.22 -13.75
N ARG A 77 33.93 -4.35 -15.04
CA ARG A 77 33.88 -5.62 -15.76
C ARG A 77 35.17 -5.86 -16.57
N PRO A 78 35.71 -7.09 -16.58
CA PRO A 78 36.79 -7.43 -17.49
C PRO A 78 36.34 -7.35 -18.96
N ALA A 79 37.12 -6.70 -19.82
CA ALA A 79 36.88 -6.61 -21.26
C ALA A 79 38.20 -6.47 -22.04
N GLU A 80 38.20 -6.73 -23.36
CA GLU A 80 39.41 -6.58 -24.19
C GLU A 80 39.85 -5.12 -24.32
N GLU A 81 38.87 -4.22 -24.48
CA GLU A 81 39.10 -2.78 -24.64
C GLU A 81 38.48 -2.00 -23.49
N PHE A 82 39.04 -0.82 -23.22
CA PHE A 82 38.48 0.10 -22.24
C PHE A 82 37.20 0.75 -22.79
N SER A 83 36.13 0.74 -21.99
CA SER A 83 34.95 1.55 -22.24
C SER A 83 34.32 1.99 -20.92
N ALA A 84 33.70 3.17 -20.94
CA ALA A 84 33.02 3.72 -19.77
C ALA A 84 31.66 4.31 -20.13
N ARG A 85 30.72 4.24 -19.19
CA ARG A 85 29.40 4.89 -19.27
C ARG A 85 29.03 5.48 -17.93
N VAL A 86 28.35 6.62 -17.97
CA VAL A 86 27.81 7.29 -16.79
C VAL A 86 26.30 7.40 -16.99
N LEU A 87 25.54 6.82 -16.07
CA LEU A 87 24.09 6.78 -16.09
C LEU A 87 23.55 7.51 -14.87
N VAL A 88 22.42 8.20 -15.05
CA VAL A 88 21.69 8.87 -13.98
C VAL A 88 20.38 8.12 -13.80
N ASN A 89 20.13 7.56 -12.62
CA ASN A 89 18.95 6.74 -12.32
C ASN A 89 18.72 5.60 -13.34
N GLY A 90 19.81 5.03 -13.87
CA GLY A 90 19.78 3.95 -14.85
C GLY A 90 19.52 4.38 -16.30
N GLU A 91 19.41 5.68 -16.59
CA GLU A 91 19.25 6.20 -17.94
C GLU A 91 20.47 7.01 -18.40
N VAL A 92 20.74 7.00 -19.70
CA VAL A 92 21.79 7.82 -20.31
C VAL A 92 21.25 9.23 -20.46
N ASP A 93 21.86 10.20 -19.76
CA ASP A 93 21.52 11.61 -19.94
C ASP A 93 22.20 12.15 -21.20
N SER A 94 21.41 12.67 -22.15
CA SER A 94 21.90 13.21 -23.41
C SER A 94 22.83 14.43 -23.26
N ARG A 95 22.85 15.04 -22.06
CA ARG A 95 23.75 16.16 -21.71
C ARG A 95 25.14 15.68 -21.29
N LEU A 96 25.30 14.39 -20.95
CA LEU A 96 26.59 13.82 -20.57
C LEU A 96 27.30 13.22 -21.77
N LYS A 97 28.60 13.52 -21.90
CA LYS A 97 29.46 12.88 -22.91
C LYS A 97 29.82 11.46 -22.48
N VAL A 98 29.91 10.55 -23.44
CA VAL A 98 30.49 9.22 -23.21
C VAL A 98 32.00 9.40 -22.98
N PRO A 99 32.56 8.94 -21.85
CA PRO A 99 34.00 9.03 -21.61
C PRO A 99 34.78 8.14 -22.57
N GLU A 100 35.78 8.69 -23.25
CA GLU A 100 36.64 7.95 -24.20
C GLU A 100 37.90 7.37 -23.53
N SER A 101 38.32 7.97 -22.41
CA SER A 101 39.48 7.54 -21.61
C SER A 101 39.20 7.53 -20.11
N LYS A 102 40.09 6.90 -19.32
CA LYS A 102 40.01 6.88 -17.85
C LYS A 102 40.04 8.29 -17.23
N ASP A 103 40.76 9.22 -17.86
CA ASP A 103 40.90 10.59 -17.38
C ASP A 103 39.62 11.40 -17.66
N ASP A 104 38.92 11.11 -18.75
CA ASP A 104 37.64 11.75 -19.09
C ASP A 104 36.52 11.38 -18.12
N VAL A 105 36.57 10.17 -17.53
CA VAL A 105 35.55 9.69 -16.57
C VAL A 105 35.39 10.67 -15.40
N ALA A 106 36.50 11.20 -14.88
CA ALA A 106 36.47 12.15 -13.77
C ALA A 106 35.70 13.43 -14.12
N ALA A 107 35.96 13.98 -15.32
CA ALA A 107 35.29 15.17 -15.82
C ALA A 107 33.80 14.93 -16.10
N VAL A 108 33.43 13.75 -16.61
CA VAL A 108 32.02 13.40 -16.84
C VAL A 108 31.27 13.23 -15.51
N ILE A 109 31.90 12.63 -14.50
CA ILE A 109 31.33 12.53 -13.15
C ILE A 109 31.11 13.94 -12.57
N GLU A 110 32.07 14.85 -12.70
CA GLU A 110 31.96 16.23 -12.21
C GLU A 110 30.85 17.02 -12.93
N ASN A 111 30.70 16.83 -14.24
CA ASN A 111 29.58 17.39 -14.99
C ASN A 111 28.23 16.80 -14.54
N ALA A 112 28.17 15.49 -14.29
CA ALA A 112 26.97 14.84 -13.75
C ALA A 112 26.61 15.40 -12.36
N LYS A 113 27.61 15.59 -11.49
CA LYS A 113 27.45 16.27 -10.20
C LYS A 113 26.82 17.65 -10.35
N ALA A 114 27.31 18.46 -11.27
CA ALA A 114 26.79 19.80 -11.53
C ALA A 114 25.32 19.76 -11.98
N LEU A 115 24.93 18.79 -12.83
CA LEU A 115 23.54 18.63 -13.28
C LEU A 115 22.58 18.29 -12.13
N PHE A 116 23.00 17.49 -11.14
CA PHE A 116 22.18 17.21 -9.96
C PHE A 116 21.95 18.45 -9.10
N MET A 117 22.93 19.36 -9.04
CA MET A 117 22.88 20.56 -8.21
C MET A 117 22.08 21.73 -8.82
N ASP A 118 21.66 21.65 -10.09
CA ASP A 118 21.09 22.77 -10.87
C ASP A 118 19.56 22.98 -10.71
N GLY A 119 18.95 22.56 -9.59
CA GLY A 119 17.48 22.60 -9.45
C GLY A 119 16.92 22.96 -8.08
N GLU A 120 17.55 22.52 -6.98
CA GLU A 120 17.12 22.83 -5.61
C GLU A 120 18.33 22.91 -4.68
N LYS A 121 18.26 23.77 -3.65
CA LYS A 121 19.26 23.84 -2.55
C LYS A 121 19.18 22.63 -1.60
N ARG A 122 19.01 21.42 -2.12
CA ARG A 122 19.13 20.19 -1.32
C ARG A 122 20.58 19.78 -1.28
N VAL A 123 21.03 19.36 -0.10
CA VAL A 123 22.43 18.95 0.08
C VAL A 123 22.60 17.46 -0.19
N ILE A 124 21.52 16.66 -0.17
CA ILE A 124 21.54 15.22 -0.46
C ILE A 124 20.43 14.89 -1.46
N TYR A 125 20.78 14.04 -2.45
CA TYR A 125 19.88 13.59 -3.50
C TYR A 125 19.70 12.07 -3.40
N ASP A 126 18.47 11.60 -3.56
CA ASP A 126 18.13 10.16 -3.64
C ASP A 126 18.54 9.54 -5.00
N ASP A 127 18.96 10.37 -5.94
CA ASP A 127 19.40 9.95 -7.27
C ASP A 127 20.69 9.12 -7.18
N ILE A 128 20.79 8.13 -8.06
CA ILE A 128 21.93 7.21 -8.13
C ILE A 128 22.74 7.52 -9.40
N LEU A 129 24.04 7.77 -9.21
CA LEU A 129 25.00 7.86 -10.31
C LEU A 129 25.63 6.50 -10.53
N THR A 130 25.41 5.89 -11.69
CA THR A 130 26.03 4.62 -12.05
C THR A 130 27.17 4.85 -13.03
N VAL A 131 28.37 4.42 -12.67
CA VAL A 131 29.58 4.44 -13.49
C VAL A 131 29.91 3.00 -13.90
N GLU A 132 29.64 2.66 -15.15
CA GLU A 132 30.02 1.38 -15.74
C GLU A 132 31.41 1.50 -16.38
N LEU A 133 32.34 0.66 -15.97
CA LEU A 133 33.72 0.59 -16.45
C LEU A 133 33.98 -0.82 -16.97
N SER A 134 34.48 -0.94 -18.18
CA SER A 134 34.95 -2.20 -18.76
C SER A 134 36.39 -2.07 -19.24
N GLY A 135 37.22 -3.09 -19.04
CA GLY A 135 38.61 -3.06 -19.50
C GLY A 135 39.45 -4.26 -19.05
N PRO A 136 40.67 -4.44 -19.58
CA PRO A 136 41.43 -5.68 -19.42
C PRO A 136 41.96 -5.92 -17.99
N GLU A 137 42.23 -4.84 -17.26
CA GLU A 137 42.77 -4.88 -15.89
C GLU A 137 41.69 -4.69 -14.80
N LEU A 138 40.41 -4.63 -15.18
CA LEU A 138 39.32 -4.38 -14.24
C LEU A 138 38.79 -5.67 -13.63
N PRO A 139 38.59 -5.73 -12.31
CA PRO A 139 37.96 -6.88 -11.66
C PRO A 139 36.45 -6.90 -11.94
N MET A 140 35.82 -8.08 -11.81
CA MET A 140 34.37 -8.20 -11.87
C MET A 140 33.77 -7.84 -10.50
N LEU A 141 33.52 -6.56 -10.28
CA LEU A 141 33.07 -6.03 -9.00
C LEU A 141 32.01 -4.94 -9.19
N THR A 142 31.06 -4.86 -8.25
CA THR A 142 30.15 -3.72 -8.12
C THR A 142 30.27 -3.16 -6.72
N LEU A 143 30.70 -1.90 -6.64
CA LEU A 143 30.89 -1.17 -5.39
C LEU A 143 29.90 -0.01 -5.33
N VAL A 144 29.25 0.18 -4.19
CA VAL A 144 28.33 1.29 -3.94
C VAL A 144 29.03 2.25 -2.96
N ASP A 145 29.44 3.42 -3.43
CA ASP A 145 29.96 4.49 -2.58
C ASP A 145 28.81 5.20 -1.89
N LEU A 146 28.82 5.16 -0.56
CA LEU A 146 27.84 5.85 0.26
C LEU A 146 28.47 7.10 0.88
N PRO A 147 27.68 8.17 1.09
CA PRO A 147 28.15 9.35 1.80
C PRO A 147 28.79 8.99 3.14
N GLY A 148 29.87 9.70 3.49
CA GLY A 148 30.55 9.46 4.75
C GLY A 148 29.76 10.01 5.94
N TYR A 149 29.77 9.30 7.07
CA TYR A 149 29.14 9.80 8.29
C TYR A 149 29.80 11.11 8.75
N VAL A 150 28.97 12.06 9.17
CA VAL A 150 29.36 13.38 9.66
C VAL A 150 28.77 13.60 11.05
N GLN A 151 29.56 14.14 11.99
CA GLN A 151 29.13 14.35 13.38
C GLN A 151 28.53 15.73 13.64
N THR A 152 28.82 16.72 12.79
CA THR A 152 28.39 18.12 12.97
C THR A 152 28.03 18.73 11.63
N HIS A 153 26.97 19.54 11.58
CA HIS A 153 26.64 20.34 10.40
C HIS A 153 27.66 21.47 10.22
N THR A 154 28.00 21.79 8.96
CA THR A 154 28.83 22.97 8.67
C THR A 154 27.96 24.23 8.75
N LEU A 155 28.53 25.38 9.13
CA LEU A 155 27.83 26.68 9.13
C LEU A 155 27.20 26.93 7.74
N GLY A 156 25.86 26.95 7.67
CA GLY A 156 25.09 27.15 6.44
C GLY A 156 24.36 25.91 5.89
N GLN A 157 24.52 24.74 6.51
CA GLN A 157 23.75 23.52 6.18
C GLN A 157 22.54 23.35 7.12
N SER A 158 21.52 22.62 6.65
CA SER A 158 20.37 22.22 7.48
C SER A 158 20.80 21.28 8.60
N GLU A 159 20.18 21.38 9.79
CA GLU A 159 20.37 20.42 10.89
C GLU A 159 19.94 18.99 10.50
N THR A 160 19.08 18.83 9.48
CA THR A 160 18.58 17.53 9.00
C THR A 160 19.61 16.71 8.19
N ILE A 161 20.71 17.33 7.75
CA ILE A 161 21.67 16.69 6.85
C ILE A 161 22.31 15.41 7.43
N VAL A 162 22.56 15.41 8.74
CA VAL A 162 23.14 14.25 9.42
C VAL A 162 22.17 13.08 9.36
N GLN A 163 20.89 13.33 9.66
CA GLN A 163 19.84 12.30 9.60
C GLN A 163 19.58 11.81 8.18
N GLU A 164 19.64 12.69 7.19
CA GLU A 164 19.50 12.32 5.77
C GLU A 164 20.63 11.38 5.31
N ILE A 165 21.89 11.66 5.69
CA ILE A 165 23.02 10.75 5.43
C ILE A 165 22.82 9.41 6.13
N GLU A 166 22.42 9.43 7.40
CA GLU A 166 22.17 8.23 8.18
C GLU A 166 21.10 7.37 7.52
N ASN A 167 19.93 7.94 7.21
CA ASN A 167 18.83 7.25 6.54
C ASN A 167 19.25 6.66 5.18
N LEU A 168 20.05 7.40 4.40
CA LEU A 168 20.53 6.92 3.10
C LEU A 168 21.48 5.74 3.26
N VAL A 169 22.45 5.82 4.17
CA VAL A 169 23.37 4.70 4.43
C VAL A 169 22.62 3.50 4.98
N GLU A 170 21.71 3.72 5.94
CA GLU A 170 20.86 2.71 6.56
C GLU A 170 20.03 1.93 5.54
N LYS A 171 19.48 2.61 4.53
CA LYS A 171 18.75 1.96 3.43
C LYS A 171 19.57 0.83 2.79
N TYR A 172 20.84 1.08 2.46
CA TYR A 172 21.70 0.09 1.80
C TYR A 172 22.24 -0.98 2.77
N ILE A 173 22.66 -0.58 3.97
CA ILE A 173 23.20 -1.56 4.94
C ILE A 173 22.11 -2.42 5.58
N SER A 174 20.84 -1.99 5.58
CA SER A 174 19.71 -2.79 6.07
C SER A 174 19.41 -4.00 5.18
N GLU A 175 19.82 -3.97 3.91
CA GLU A 175 19.59 -5.08 2.99
C GLU A 175 20.44 -6.30 3.36
N PRO A 176 19.83 -7.49 3.54
CA PRO A 176 20.55 -8.67 4.03
C PRO A 176 21.58 -9.22 3.03
N ARG A 177 21.40 -8.93 1.74
CA ARG A 177 22.28 -9.37 0.65
C ARG A 177 23.45 -8.42 0.38
N THR A 178 23.46 -7.25 1.01
CA THR A 178 24.54 -6.27 0.89
C THR A 178 25.70 -6.63 1.82
N ILE A 179 26.88 -6.78 1.25
CA ILE A 179 28.16 -6.90 1.96
C ILE A 179 28.60 -5.50 2.37
N ILE A 180 29.00 -5.34 3.63
CA ILE A 180 29.45 -4.04 4.14
C ILE A 180 30.98 -3.99 4.08
N LEU A 181 31.53 -3.02 3.37
CA LEU A 181 32.95 -2.70 3.34
C LEU A 181 33.22 -1.50 4.25
N ALA A 182 33.64 -1.76 5.48
CA ALA A 182 33.92 -0.74 6.48
C ALA A 182 35.32 -0.16 6.28
N VAL A 183 35.42 1.11 5.88
CA VAL A 183 36.69 1.81 5.63
C VAL A 183 37.02 2.72 6.79
N ILE A 184 38.07 2.37 7.55
CA ILE A 184 38.43 3.02 8.82
C ILE A 184 39.92 3.42 8.79
N PRO A 185 40.28 4.68 9.10
CA PRO A 185 41.68 5.06 9.25
C PRO A 185 42.33 4.35 10.43
N ALA A 186 43.52 3.80 10.24
CA ALA A 186 44.33 3.16 11.28
C ALA A 186 44.75 4.13 12.39
N THR A 187 44.68 5.45 12.15
CA THR A 187 44.99 6.50 13.13
C THR A 187 43.87 6.77 14.13
N ARG A 188 42.65 6.29 13.89
CA ARG A 188 41.50 6.53 14.77
C ARG A 188 41.16 5.31 15.61
N ASP A 189 40.62 5.55 16.79
CA ASP A 189 40.14 4.47 17.65
C ASP A 189 38.89 3.81 17.05
N PHE A 190 39.02 2.51 16.75
CA PHE A 190 38.00 1.67 16.12
C PHE A 190 36.61 1.78 16.79
N GLU A 191 36.57 1.80 18.13
CA GLU A 191 35.30 1.82 18.89
C GLU A 191 34.56 3.15 18.84
N THR A 192 35.27 4.25 18.59
CA THR A 192 34.69 5.61 18.53
C THR A 192 34.16 5.96 17.13
N ASN A 193 34.40 5.08 16.15
CA ASN A 193 34.03 5.31 14.76
C ASN A 193 32.50 5.23 14.59
N VAL A 194 31.91 6.22 13.92
CA VAL A 194 30.46 6.31 13.74
C VAL A 194 29.96 5.16 12.87
N ALA A 195 30.71 4.78 11.84
CA ALA A 195 30.35 3.64 10.99
C ALA A 195 30.24 2.34 11.78
N ILE A 196 31.11 2.09 12.76
CA ILE A 196 31.07 0.87 13.59
C ILE A 196 29.81 0.79 14.43
N LYS A 197 29.31 1.93 14.94
CA LYS A 197 28.02 1.98 15.66
C LYS A 197 26.88 1.45 14.78
N TYR A 198 26.78 1.94 13.54
CA TYR A 198 25.74 1.51 12.60
C TYR A 198 25.96 0.07 12.11
N ILE A 199 27.20 -0.34 11.86
CA ILE A 199 27.52 -1.72 11.49
C ILE A 199 27.07 -2.70 12.58
N ARG A 200 27.33 -2.39 13.87
CA ARG A 200 26.87 -3.23 14.98
C ARG A 200 25.35 -3.34 15.06
N GLN A 201 24.62 -2.30 14.65
CA GLN A 201 23.16 -2.30 14.63
C GLN A 201 22.58 -3.20 13.53
N PHE A 202 23.19 -3.24 12.34
CA PHE A 202 22.67 -3.98 11.18
C PHE A 202 23.38 -5.32 10.90
N ASP A 203 24.57 -5.55 11.47
CA ASP A 203 25.36 -6.79 11.36
C ASP A 203 26.03 -7.10 12.71
N GLU A 204 25.23 -7.33 13.75
CA GLU A 204 25.69 -7.62 15.12
C GLU A 204 26.67 -8.82 15.18
N GLN A 205 26.46 -9.82 14.33
CA GLN A 205 27.29 -11.02 14.26
C GLN A 205 28.51 -10.87 13.35
N GLY A 206 28.68 -9.73 12.68
CA GLY A 206 29.80 -9.46 11.78
C GLY A 206 29.91 -10.43 10.59
N LYS A 207 28.79 -11.01 10.14
CA LYS A 207 28.77 -12.09 9.14
C LYS A 207 29.02 -11.57 7.72
N ARG A 208 28.59 -10.35 7.45
CA ARG A 208 28.60 -9.75 6.10
C ARG A 208 29.47 -8.50 6.01
N THR A 209 30.23 -8.19 7.06
CA THR A 209 31.12 -7.04 7.11
C THR A 209 32.58 -7.45 6.91
N LEU A 210 33.27 -6.76 6.00
CA LEU A 210 34.72 -6.77 5.83
C LEU A 210 35.26 -5.40 6.23
N CYS A 211 36.27 -5.35 7.11
CA CYS A 211 36.87 -4.10 7.55
C CYS A 211 38.22 -3.85 6.85
N VAL A 212 38.38 -2.65 6.29
CA VAL A 212 39.60 -2.19 5.62
C VAL A 212 40.20 -1.02 6.40
N LEU A 213 41.40 -1.23 6.93
CA LEU A 213 42.18 -0.21 7.60
C LEU A 213 43.01 0.59 6.59
N THR A 214 42.84 1.90 6.59
CA THR A 214 43.52 2.84 5.68
C THR A 214 44.51 3.73 6.42
N LYS A 215 45.37 4.45 5.69
CA LYS A 215 46.33 5.41 6.24
C LYS A 215 47.26 4.84 7.35
N PRO A 216 47.82 3.62 7.18
CA PRO A 216 48.74 3.05 8.18
C PRO A 216 50.06 3.83 8.30
N ASP A 217 50.38 4.63 7.30
CA ASP A 217 51.55 5.50 7.23
C ASP A 217 51.50 6.70 8.19
N LEU A 218 50.30 7.09 8.63
CA LEU A 218 50.08 8.21 9.56
C LEU A 218 50.02 7.75 11.03
N VAL A 219 50.24 6.46 11.30
CA VAL A 219 50.21 5.91 12.66
C VAL A 219 51.50 6.28 13.38
N ASP A 220 51.37 6.84 14.59
CA ASP A 220 52.51 7.22 15.41
C ASP A 220 53.30 5.99 15.88
N ARG A 221 54.64 6.10 15.83
CA ARG A 221 55.53 5.03 16.31
C ARG A 221 55.28 4.71 17.78
N GLY A 222 55.07 3.45 18.08
CA GLY A 222 54.70 2.92 19.40
C GLY A 222 53.21 2.66 19.58
N THR A 223 52.35 3.12 18.66
CA THR A 223 50.89 2.86 18.70
C THR A 223 50.44 1.76 17.74
N GLU A 224 51.36 1.20 16.94
CA GLU A 224 51.05 0.20 15.93
C GLU A 224 50.40 -1.06 16.53
N SER A 225 50.73 -1.42 17.78
CA SER A 225 50.12 -2.54 18.51
C SER A 225 48.58 -2.48 18.50
N ARG A 226 47.98 -1.29 18.61
CA ARG A 226 46.52 -1.10 18.56
C ARG A 226 45.92 -1.47 17.20
N VAL A 227 46.69 -1.26 16.14
CA VAL A 227 46.30 -1.62 14.77
C VAL A 227 46.34 -3.14 14.63
N PHE A 228 47.37 -3.81 15.17
CA PHE A 228 47.47 -5.26 15.19
C PHE A 228 46.34 -5.94 15.99
N GLU A 229 45.99 -5.42 17.17
CA GLU A 229 44.84 -5.88 17.96
C GLU A 229 43.53 -5.77 17.16
N THR A 230 43.38 -4.69 16.40
CA THR A 230 42.19 -4.48 15.55
C THR A 230 42.17 -5.48 14.39
N LEU A 231 43.31 -5.73 13.75
CA LEU A 231 43.45 -6.71 12.66
C LEU A 231 43.23 -8.16 13.13
N ALA A 232 43.61 -8.48 14.38
CA ALA A 232 43.35 -9.78 14.99
C ALA A 232 41.86 -10.03 15.28
N GLY A 233 41.04 -8.97 15.24
CA GLY A 233 39.61 -9.05 15.52
C GLY A 233 39.27 -8.99 17.02
N ASP A 234 40.20 -8.52 17.87
CA ASP A 234 40.01 -8.47 19.32
C ASP A 234 38.87 -7.51 19.72
N LYS A 235 38.64 -6.45 18.92
CA LYS A 235 37.63 -5.41 19.19
C LYS A 235 36.24 -5.75 18.65
N MET A 236 36.17 -6.48 17.53
CA MET A 236 34.93 -6.91 16.91
C MET A 236 35.21 -8.14 16.05
N HIS A 237 34.44 -9.20 16.26
CA HIS A 237 34.59 -10.38 15.44
C HIS A 237 33.89 -10.18 14.09
N LEU A 238 34.66 -10.24 12.99
CA LEU A 238 34.16 -10.14 11.62
C LEU A 238 34.44 -11.46 10.89
N SER A 239 33.40 -12.15 10.42
CA SER A 239 33.55 -13.44 9.71
C SER A 239 34.33 -13.32 8.40
N ARG A 240 34.29 -12.14 7.76
CA ARG A 240 35.08 -11.85 6.54
C ARG A 240 36.46 -11.28 6.84
N GLY A 241 36.76 -11.04 8.12
CA GLY A 241 38.06 -10.59 8.62
C GLY A 241 38.34 -9.11 8.42
N TYR A 242 39.63 -8.80 8.53
CA TYR A 242 40.19 -7.46 8.38
C TYR A 242 41.19 -7.43 7.22
N HIS A 243 41.45 -6.24 6.70
CA HIS A 243 42.44 -6.00 5.66
C HIS A 243 43.12 -4.65 5.89
N ILE A 244 44.39 -4.50 5.55
CA ILE A 244 45.11 -3.22 5.64
C ILE A 244 45.65 -2.79 4.29
N ILE A 245 45.51 -1.51 3.96
CA ILE A 245 46.00 -0.95 2.70
C ILE A 245 46.76 0.34 2.92
N LYS A 246 47.74 0.61 2.06
CA LYS A 246 48.39 1.91 1.98
C LYS A 246 47.96 2.61 0.69
N ASN A 247 47.00 3.50 0.81
CA ASN A 247 46.51 4.32 -0.29
C ASN A 247 47.48 5.47 -0.62
N LYS A 248 47.22 6.16 -1.75
CA LYS A 248 47.92 7.41 -2.10
C LYS A 248 47.80 8.43 -0.97
N SER A 249 48.93 9.01 -0.56
CA SER A 249 48.92 10.15 0.34
C SER A 249 48.37 11.40 -0.36
N TYR A 250 48.10 12.45 0.40
CA TYR A 250 47.72 13.75 -0.20
C TYR A 250 48.81 14.28 -1.15
N GLU A 251 50.07 14.07 -0.81
CA GLU A 251 51.23 14.46 -1.63
C GLU A 251 51.30 13.64 -2.93
N ASP A 252 51.13 12.31 -2.84
CA ASP A 252 51.10 11.43 -4.03
C ASP A 252 49.92 11.77 -4.96
N CYS A 253 48.77 12.16 -4.37
CA CYS A 253 47.61 12.63 -5.13
C CYS A 253 47.92 13.93 -5.89
N ARG A 254 48.67 14.85 -5.28
CA ARG A 254 49.07 16.12 -5.90
C ARG A 254 50.15 15.94 -6.97
N ALA A 255 51.03 14.97 -6.78
CA ALA A 255 52.08 14.61 -7.74
C ALA A 255 51.54 13.88 -8.98
N GLY A 256 50.34 13.29 -8.89
CA GLY A 256 49.73 12.55 -10.01
C GLY A 256 50.35 11.18 -10.23
N ASP A 257 50.89 10.56 -9.19
CA ASP A 257 51.68 9.34 -9.33
C ASP A 257 50.90 8.21 -10.01
N PRO A 258 51.49 7.51 -10.99
CA PRO A 258 50.85 6.39 -11.66
C PRO A 258 50.64 5.20 -10.72
N ARG A 259 49.70 4.32 -11.10
CA ARG A 259 49.27 3.15 -10.31
C ARG A 259 50.45 2.24 -9.93
N GLU A 260 51.37 2.02 -10.88
CA GLU A 260 52.55 1.17 -10.68
C GLU A 260 53.49 1.72 -9.59
N GLU A 261 53.68 3.04 -9.53
CA GLU A 261 54.53 3.65 -8.52
C GLU A 261 53.88 3.55 -7.14
N THR A 262 52.56 3.70 -7.06
CA THR A 262 51.81 3.52 -5.82
C THR A 262 51.93 2.08 -5.31
N LEU A 263 51.82 1.08 -6.19
CA LEU A 263 52.00 -0.34 -5.86
C LEU A 263 53.42 -0.63 -5.32
N LYS A 264 54.46 -0.04 -5.92
CA LYS A 264 55.84 -0.14 -5.42
C LYS A 264 55.99 0.49 -4.04
N LYS A 265 55.41 1.67 -3.82
CA LYS A 265 55.41 2.38 -2.52
C LYS A 265 54.64 1.60 -1.44
N GLU A 266 53.58 0.90 -1.81
CA GLU A 266 52.82 0.01 -0.91
C GLU A 266 53.64 -1.22 -0.53
N SER A 267 54.23 -1.89 -1.52
CA SER A 267 55.05 -3.09 -1.33
C SER A 267 56.27 -2.81 -0.43
N ASN A 268 56.93 -1.66 -0.67
CA ASN A 268 58.05 -1.20 0.15
C ASN A 268 57.65 -0.85 1.59
N PHE A 269 56.40 -0.43 1.82
CA PHE A 269 55.90 -0.13 3.17
C PHE A 269 55.60 -1.41 3.94
N PHE A 270 54.83 -2.33 3.35
CA PHE A 270 54.50 -3.61 3.98
C PHE A 270 55.70 -4.56 4.07
N GLY A 271 56.79 -4.30 3.37
CA GLY A 271 58.07 -5.01 3.54
C GLY A 271 58.83 -4.66 4.82
N ARG A 272 58.48 -3.57 5.52
CA ARG A 272 59.19 -3.09 6.72
C ARG A 272 58.50 -3.57 8.00
N ALA A 273 59.28 -3.82 9.05
CA ALA A 273 58.73 -4.06 10.39
C ALA A 273 58.10 -2.76 10.95
N PRO A 274 57.00 -2.83 11.71
CA PRO A 274 56.29 -4.03 12.15
C PRO A 274 55.29 -4.60 11.13
N TRP A 275 54.96 -3.85 10.06
CA TRP A 275 53.93 -4.18 9.05
C TRP A 275 54.22 -5.46 8.25
N SER A 276 55.48 -5.89 8.20
CA SER A 276 55.92 -7.14 7.58
C SER A 276 55.35 -8.41 8.25
N SER A 277 54.91 -8.31 9.49
CA SER A 277 54.31 -9.43 10.25
C SER A 277 52.87 -9.75 9.86
N ILE A 278 52.19 -8.84 9.16
CA ILE A 278 50.80 -9.03 8.72
C ILE A 278 50.76 -10.08 7.59
N PRO A 279 49.83 -11.04 7.63
CA PRO A 279 49.64 -12.00 6.55
C PRO A 279 49.51 -11.32 5.19
N VAL A 280 50.15 -11.90 4.16
CA VAL A 280 50.11 -11.36 2.79
C VAL A 280 48.68 -11.28 2.24
N THR A 281 47.82 -12.21 2.66
CA THR A 281 46.40 -12.26 2.28
C THR A 281 45.57 -11.10 2.84
N ASP A 282 46.01 -10.48 3.94
CA ASP A 282 45.26 -9.44 4.66
C ASP A 282 45.88 -8.04 4.48
N ARG A 283 46.80 -7.89 3.53
CA ARG A 283 47.46 -6.61 3.23
C ARG A 283 47.58 -6.34 1.73
N GLY A 284 47.56 -5.06 1.39
CA GLY A 284 47.79 -4.59 0.02
C GLY A 284 46.54 -4.61 -0.87
N ILE A 285 46.53 -3.76 -1.89
CA ILE A 285 45.34 -3.55 -2.71
C ILE A 285 44.98 -4.75 -3.59
N GLN A 286 45.98 -5.45 -4.12
CA GLN A 286 45.75 -6.56 -5.04
C GLN A 286 45.02 -7.71 -4.35
N ASN A 287 45.50 -8.10 -3.17
CA ASN A 287 44.84 -9.12 -2.34
C ASN A 287 43.46 -8.66 -1.85
N LEU A 288 43.24 -7.36 -1.63
CA LEU A 288 41.91 -6.85 -1.29
C LEU A 288 40.92 -7.06 -2.45
N ILE A 289 41.33 -6.75 -3.68
CA ILE A 289 40.48 -6.92 -4.88
C ILE A 289 40.08 -8.39 -5.06
N GLU A 290 41.04 -9.31 -4.90
CA GLU A 290 40.78 -10.76 -4.94
C GLU A 290 39.79 -11.16 -3.84
N LYS A 291 40.06 -10.77 -2.59
CA LYS A 291 39.19 -11.06 -1.42
C LYS A 291 37.78 -10.50 -1.58
N LEU A 292 37.62 -9.31 -2.15
CA LEU A 292 36.32 -8.69 -2.45
C LEU A 292 35.58 -9.45 -3.55
N THR A 293 36.30 -9.89 -4.59
CA THR A 293 35.73 -10.63 -5.72
C THR A 293 35.19 -11.97 -5.26
N ASP A 294 36.00 -12.73 -4.52
CA ASP A 294 35.59 -14.02 -3.94
C ASP A 294 34.42 -13.86 -2.97
N THR A 295 34.47 -12.82 -2.13
CA THR A 295 33.39 -12.48 -1.20
C THR A 295 32.06 -12.21 -1.91
N LEU A 296 32.09 -11.46 -3.02
CA LEU A 296 30.89 -11.16 -3.81
C LEU A 296 30.38 -12.40 -4.54
N VAL A 297 31.26 -13.20 -5.14
CA VAL A 297 30.92 -14.48 -5.78
C VAL A 297 30.23 -15.41 -4.79
N ASP A 298 30.80 -15.61 -3.61
CA ASP A 298 30.25 -16.48 -2.56
C ASP A 298 28.86 -16.01 -2.11
N GLN A 299 28.68 -14.70 -1.96
CA GLN A 299 27.40 -14.12 -1.60
C GLN A 299 26.36 -14.33 -2.69
N VAL A 300 26.74 -14.11 -3.95
CA VAL A 300 25.86 -14.34 -5.10
C VAL A 300 25.46 -15.81 -5.19
N GLN A 301 26.41 -16.74 -5.06
CA GLN A 301 26.12 -18.18 -5.09
C GLN A 301 25.13 -18.61 -4.00
N LYS A 302 25.30 -18.11 -2.77
CA LYS A 302 24.39 -18.40 -1.65
C LYS A 302 22.99 -17.85 -1.87
N GLU A 303 22.90 -16.62 -2.38
CA GLU A 303 21.63 -15.88 -2.50
C GLU A 303 20.90 -16.08 -3.84
N PHE A 304 21.56 -16.65 -4.86
CA PHE A 304 21.02 -16.76 -6.23
C PHE A 304 19.64 -17.44 -6.27
N SER A 305 19.48 -18.53 -5.51
CA SER A 305 18.20 -19.24 -5.42
C SER A 305 17.09 -18.40 -4.76
N GLY A 306 17.46 -17.54 -3.79
CA GLY A 306 16.58 -16.58 -3.16
C GLY A 306 16.14 -15.49 -4.14
N ILE A 307 17.08 -14.91 -4.90
CA ILE A 307 16.80 -13.90 -5.92
C ILE A 307 15.77 -14.45 -6.93
N LYS A 308 15.98 -15.67 -7.43
CA LYS A 308 15.05 -16.30 -8.38
C LYS A 308 13.63 -16.46 -7.80
N LYS A 309 13.52 -16.87 -6.54
CA LYS A 309 12.22 -16.97 -5.84
C LYS A 309 11.55 -15.61 -5.69
N ASP A 310 12.30 -14.58 -5.30
CA ASP A 310 11.78 -13.23 -5.11
C ASP A 310 11.23 -12.64 -6.41
N VAL A 311 11.95 -12.83 -7.53
CA VAL A 311 11.51 -12.39 -8.86
C VAL A 311 10.19 -13.08 -9.25
N ILE A 312 10.09 -14.40 -9.05
CA ILE A 312 8.88 -15.18 -9.37
C ILE A 312 7.70 -14.74 -8.50
N GLN A 313 7.88 -14.65 -7.18
CA GLN A 313 6.84 -14.23 -6.25
C GLN A 313 6.36 -12.81 -6.56
N ARG A 314 7.28 -11.89 -6.89
CA ARG A 314 6.93 -10.52 -7.27
C ARG A 314 6.08 -10.51 -8.55
N LYS A 315 6.43 -11.32 -9.54
CA LYS A 315 5.66 -11.47 -10.78
C LYS A 315 4.26 -12.00 -10.51
N GLU A 316 4.12 -13.05 -9.70
CA GLU A 316 2.83 -13.62 -9.33
C GLU A 316 1.94 -12.60 -8.62
N LYS A 317 2.50 -11.82 -7.69
CA LYS A 317 1.78 -10.73 -7.01
C LYS A 317 1.28 -9.67 -7.98
N LEU A 318 2.13 -9.24 -8.94
CA LEU A 318 1.71 -8.27 -9.96
C LEU A 318 0.64 -8.85 -10.91
N LEU A 319 0.73 -10.14 -11.26
CA LEU A 319 -0.28 -10.82 -12.06
C LEU A 319 -1.63 -10.92 -11.32
N GLN A 320 -1.63 -11.17 -10.02
CA GLN A 320 -2.85 -11.14 -9.20
C GLN A 320 -3.45 -9.73 -9.14
N GLN A 321 -2.61 -8.70 -8.98
CA GLN A 321 -3.06 -7.31 -9.03
C GLN A 321 -3.66 -6.95 -10.38
N LEU A 322 -3.04 -7.36 -11.48
CA LEU A 322 -3.55 -7.14 -12.84
C LEU A 322 -4.89 -7.85 -13.06
N LYS A 323 -5.02 -9.11 -12.61
CA LYS A 323 -6.28 -9.86 -12.66
C LYS A 323 -7.39 -9.17 -11.85
N ALA A 324 -7.06 -8.60 -10.70
CA ALA A 324 -8.00 -7.90 -9.83
C ALA A 324 -8.50 -6.55 -10.40
N LEU A 325 -7.85 -6.02 -11.44
CA LEU A 325 -8.34 -4.84 -12.17
C LEU A 325 -9.48 -5.19 -13.14
N GLY A 326 -9.61 -6.46 -13.52
CA GLY A 326 -10.63 -6.94 -14.46
C GLY A 326 -10.23 -6.80 -15.94
N PRO A 327 -11.14 -7.11 -16.88
CA PRO A 327 -10.86 -7.05 -18.31
C PRO A 327 -10.58 -5.61 -18.76
N VAL A 328 -9.76 -5.46 -19.81
CA VAL A 328 -9.62 -4.18 -20.55
C VAL A 328 -10.86 -4.04 -21.42
N ILE A 329 -11.49 -2.88 -21.41
CA ILE A 329 -12.78 -2.67 -22.08
C ILE A 329 -12.59 -1.55 -23.07
N GLU A 330 -12.40 -1.92 -24.33
CA GLU A 330 -12.10 -0.98 -25.42
C GLU A 330 -13.35 -0.67 -26.24
N THR A 331 -14.25 -1.66 -26.38
CA THR A 331 -15.43 -1.53 -27.24
C THR A 331 -16.72 -1.31 -26.46
N ASP A 332 -17.67 -0.59 -27.04
CA ASP A 332 -18.99 -0.38 -26.43
C ASP A 332 -19.79 -1.68 -26.32
N LEU A 333 -19.51 -2.67 -27.19
CA LEU A 333 -20.11 -4.00 -27.11
C LEU A 333 -19.61 -4.77 -25.87
N GLU A 334 -18.33 -4.68 -25.55
CA GLU A 334 -17.76 -5.27 -24.33
C GLU A 334 -18.30 -4.59 -23.07
N LYS A 335 -18.45 -3.26 -23.08
CA LYS A 335 -19.11 -2.52 -21.98
C LYS A 335 -20.53 -3.02 -21.75
N ALA A 336 -21.32 -3.16 -22.81
CA ALA A 336 -22.69 -3.63 -22.72
C ALA A 336 -22.78 -5.06 -22.18
N ASN A 337 -21.94 -5.98 -22.67
CA ASN A 337 -21.89 -7.36 -22.19
C ASN A 337 -21.48 -7.44 -20.71
N LEU A 338 -20.48 -6.66 -20.30
CA LEU A 338 -20.02 -6.62 -18.92
C LEU A 338 -21.08 -6.06 -17.98
N LEU A 339 -21.74 -4.98 -18.40
CA LEU A 339 -22.85 -4.37 -17.67
C LEU A 339 -23.98 -5.38 -17.49
N GLN A 340 -24.42 -6.03 -18.57
CA GLN A 340 -25.48 -7.03 -18.51
C GLN A 340 -25.12 -8.21 -17.59
N LYS A 341 -23.88 -8.70 -17.67
CA LYS A 341 -23.38 -9.75 -16.76
C LYS A 341 -23.47 -9.30 -15.30
N ASN A 342 -22.96 -8.11 -14.98
CA ASN A 342 -22.98 -7.57 -13.61
C ASN A 342 -24.40 -7.31 -13.12
N ILE A 343 -25.31 -6.81 -13.97
CA ILE A 343 -26.72 -6.61 -13.63
C ILE A 343 -27.33 -7.95 -13.20
N ASN A 344 -27.17 -8.99 -14.02
CA ASN A 344 -27.72 -10.31 -13.72
C ASN A 344 -27.11 -10.90 -12.44
N GLU A 345 -25.80 -10.78 -12.26
CA GLU A 345 -25.10 -11.31 -11.10
C GLU A 345 -25.52 -10.60 -9.80
N VAL A 346 -25.49 -9.27 -9.77
CA VAL A 346 -25.89 -8.47 -8.60
C VAL A 346 -27.37 -8.65 -8.27
N MET A 347 -28.25 -8.64 -9.28
CA MET A 347 -29.69 -8.81 -9.06
C MET A 347 -30.03 -10.22 -8.55
N GLN A 348 -29.31 -11.25 -9.01
CA GLN A 348 -29.44 -12.59 -8.46
C GLN A 348 -29.03 -12.65 -6.98
N GLN A 349 -27.98 -11.90 -6.58
CA GLN A 349 -27.60 -11.80 -5.18
C GLN A 349 -28.66 -11.08 -4.34
N PHE A 350 -29.23 -9.98 -4.85
CA PHE A 350 -30.32 -9.29 -4.18
C PHE A 350 -31.56 -10.17 -4.03
N LYS A 351 -31.88 -10.99 -5.05
CA LYS A 351 -32.95 -11.97 -4.96
C LYS A 351 -32.77 -12.92 -3.78
N TYR A 352 -31.56 -13.45 -3.56
CA TYR A 352 -31.31 -14.29 -2.40
C TYR A 352 -31.53 -13.57 -1.07
N LEU A 353 -31.15 -12.29 -0.96
CA LEU A 353 -31.35 -11.50 0.26
C LEU A 353 -32.82 -11.19 0.53
N VAL A 354 -33.53 -10.82 -0.53
CA VAL A 354 -34.95 -10.47 -0.56
C VAL A 354 -35.83 -11.70 -0.33
N ASP A 355 -35.44 -12.88 -0.79
CA ASP A 355 -36.20 -14.12 -0.55
C ASP A 355 -35.82 -14.80 0.78
N GLY A 356 -34.74 -14.36 1.43
CA GLY A 356 -34.23 -14.96 2.67
C GLY A 356 -33.36 -16.22 2.46
N HIS A 357 -32.89 -16.46 1.23
CA HIS A 357 -32.05 -17.61 0.86
C HIS A 357 -30.55 -17.34 1.09
N TYR A 358 -30.16 -17.05 2.33
CA TYR A 358 -28.80 -16.58 2.65
C TYR A 358 -27.67 -17.59 2.40
N GLY A 359 -27.96 -18.90 2.49
CA GLY A 359 -26.96 -19.96 2.27
C GLY A 359 -26.39 -20.00 0.86
N ALA A 360 -27.16 -19.59 -0.16
CA ALA A 360 -26.73 -19.57 -1.56
C ALA A 360 -25.81 -18.38 -1.89
N GLY A 361 -25.90 -17.28 -1.14
CA GLY A 361 -25.16 -16.04 -1.40
C GLY A 361 -23.84 -15.90 -0.63
N GLY A 362 -23.60 -16.77 0.36
CA GLY A 362 -22.38 -16.72 1.19
C GLY A 362 -22.29 -15.45 2.05
N PHE A 363 -23.43 -14.92 2.48
CA PHE A 363 -23.50 -13.68 3.27
C PHE A 363 -23.43 -13.95 4.77
N GLY A 364 -22.78 -13.04 5.50
CA GLY A 364 -22.80 -13.04 6.96
C GLY A 364 -24.17 -12.62 7.51
N GLN A 365 -24.40 -12.88 8.80
CA GLN A 365 -25.66 -12.59 9.49
C GLN A 365 -25.99 -11.08 9.51
N ASP A 366 -24.96 -10.23 9.41
CA ASP A 366 -25.03 -8.78 9.28
C ASP A 366 -25.75 -8.30 8.01
N LEU A 367 -25.95 -9.18 7.02
CA LEU A 367 -26.64 -8.87 5.76
C LEU A 367 -27.98 -9.57 5.63
N TYR A 368 -28.52 -10.19 6.69
CA TYR A 368 -29.78 -10.93 6.64
C TYR A 368 -30.99 -9.97 6.60
N LEU A 369 -31.20 -9.36 5.43
CA LEU A 369 -32.14 -8.26 5.22
C LEU A 369 -33.55 -8.51 5.79
N ARG A 370 -34.10 -9.72 5.64
CA ARG A 370 -35.43 -10.07 6.18
C ARG A 370 -35.44 -10.08 7.71
N SER A 371 -34.39 -10.58 8.34
CA SER A 371 -34.27 -10.55 9.80
C SER A 371 -34.17 -9.12 10.30
N LEU A 372 -33.29 -8.31 9.68
CA LEU A 372 -33.07 -6.92 10.06
C LEU A 372 -34.35 -6.07 9.90
N VAL A 373 -35.10 -6.29 8.82
CA VAL A 373 -36.39 -5.61 8.59
C VAL A 373 -37.46 -6.10 9.56
N ARG A 374 -37.48 -7.40 9.93
CA ARG A 374 -38.39 -7.90 10.99
C ARG A 374 -38.15 -7.17 12.30
N ASP A 375 -36.89 -7.00 12.70
CA ASP A 375 -36.55 -6.33 13.96
C ASP A 375 -37.02 -4.86 13.94
N LEU A 376 -36.91 -4.16 12.80
CA LEU A 376 -37.51 -2.82 12.63
C LEU A 376 -39.04 -2.84 12.69
N ASN A 377 -39.69 -3.85 12.09
CA ASN A 377 -41.15 -3.99 12.14
C ASN A 377 -41.66 -4.21 13.58
N GLU A 378 -40.93 -4.95 14.42
CA GLU A 378 -41.25 -5.12 15.83
C GLU A 378 -41.16 -3.78 16.60
N VAL A 379 -40.12 -2.98 16.33
CA VAL A 379 -39.99 -1.64 16.91
C VAL A 379 -41.10 -0.70 16.45
N PHE A 380 -41.45 -0.74 15.16
CA PHE A 380 -42.58 0.04 14.62
C PHE A 380 -43.91 -0.34 15.26
N ASN A 381 -44.18 -1.65 15.41
CA ASN A 381 -45.38 -2.14 16.09
C ASN A 381 -45.47 -1.56 17.51
N ALA A 382 -44.40 -1.70 18.30
CA ALA A 382 -44.36 -1.18 19.67
C ALA A 382 -44.56 0.36 19.72
N ARG A 383 -43.98 1.12 18.77
CA ARG A 383 -44.16 2.58 18.67
C ARG A 383 -45.61 2.96 18.42
N ILE A 384 -46.26 2.37 17.42
CA ILE A 384 -47.66 2.65 17.07
C ILE A 384 -48.61 2.28 18.22
N ILE A 385 -48.45 1.12 18.85
CA ILE A 385 -49.31 0.69 19.96
C ILE A 385 -49.15 1.60 21.18
N ARG A 386 -47.90 1.98 21.53
CA ARG A 386 -47.62 2.92 22.62
C ARG A 386 -48.22 4.29 22.34
N MET A 387 -48.05 4.80 21.13
CA MET A 387 -48.60 6.08 20.68
C MET A 387 -50.14 6.05 20.76
N THR A 388 -50.77 5.00 20.24
CA THR A 388 -52.22 4.81 20.28
C THR A 388 -52.75 4.87 21.72
N ASN A 389 -52.15 4.11 22.64
CA ASN A 389 -52.55 4.13 24.05
C ASN A 389 -52.37 5.52 24.70
N SER A 390 -51.24 6.17 24.42
CA SER A 390 -50.92 7.50 24.95
C SER A 390 -51.95 8.54 24.46
N THR A 391 -52.17 8.64 23.15
CA THR A 391 -53.13 9.59 22.57
C THR A 391 -54.53 9.33 23.10
N THR A 392 -55.01 8.08 23.11
CA THR A 392 -56.34 7.74 23.65
C THR A 392 -56.52 8.17 25.11
N SER A 393 -55.49 8.02 25.95
CA SER A 393 -55.55 8.41 27.36
C SER A 393 -55.63 9.93 27.58
N HIS A 394 -55.00 10.72 26.72
CA HIS A 394 -54.89 12.18 26.86
C HIS A 394 -56.00 12.98 26.15
N LEU A 395 -56.86 12.35 25.36
CA LEU A 395 -57.96 13.04 24.66
C LEU A 395 -58.98 13.64 25.63
N ASP A 396 -59.51 14.83 25.33
CA ASP A 396 -60.65 15.40 26.06
C ASP A 396 -61.98 14.88 25.49
N VAL A 397 -62.30 13.64 25.84
CA VAL A 397 -63.52 12.95 25.41
C VAL A 397 -64.78 13.69 25.86
N ARG A 398 -64.76 14.28 27.05
CA ARG A 398 -65.92 14.94 27.65
C ARG A 398 -66.29 16.22 26.93
N GLU A 399 -65.30 17.02 26.54
CA GLU A 399 -65.52 18.24 25.77
C GLU A 399 -66.08 17.92 24.37
N ILE A 400 -65.47 16.95 23.67
CA ILE A 400 -65.90 16.56 22.32
C ILE A 400 -67.34 16.01 22.34
N MET A 401 -67.66 15.11 23.28
CA MET A 401 -69.00 14.57 23.43
C MET A 401 -70.04 15.65 23.69
N LYS A 402 -69.70 16.71 24.44
CA LYS A 402 -70.61 17.85 24.64
C LYS A 402 -70.78 18.67 23.35
N ALA A 403 -69.70 18.88 22.61
CA ALA A 403 -69.70 19.72 21.41
C ALA A 403 -70.48 19.09 20.24
N THR A 404 -70.51 17.75 20.15
CA THR A 404 -71.19 17.01 19.08
C THR A 404 -72.61 16.56 19.44
N ARG A 405 -73.04 16.75 20.70
CA ARG A 405 -74.34 16.27 21.17
C ARG A 405 -75.48 17.00 20.43
N GLY A 406 -76.29 16.25 19.69
CA GLY A 406 -77.36 16.84 18.89
C GLY A 406 -78.47 15.85 18.52
N ARG A 407 -78.26 15.07 17.45
CA ARG A 407 -79.30 14.21 16.84
C ARG A 407 -79.62 12.93 17.63
N GLU A 408 -78.82 12.59 18.63
CA GLU A 408 -78.89 11.32 19.36
C GLU A 408 -79.83 11.40 20.56
N LEU A 409 -80.63 10.35 20.78
CA LEU A 409 -81.50 10.22 21.94
C LEU A 409 -80.68 9.92 23.21
N ARG A 410 -81.22 10.26 24.39
CA ARG A 410 -80.57 9.90 25.67
C ARG A 410 -80.35 8.39 25.75
N GLY A 411 -79.12 7.98 26.09
CA GLY A 411 -78.73 6.57 26.15
C GLY A 411 -78.24 5.96 24.84
N MET A 412 -78.08 6.74 23.76
CA MET A 412 -77.40 6.28 22.54
C MET A 412 -75.93 6.73 22.51
N VAL A 413 -75.07 5.93 21.88
CA VAL A 413 -73.64 6.21 21.71
C VAL A 413 -73.45 7.43 20.81
N PRO A 414 -72.65 8.44 21.22
CA PRO A 414 -72.31 9.56 20.35
C PRO A 414 -71.37 9.19 19.19
N LEU A 415 -71.93 8.78 18.06
CA LEU A 415 -71.17 8.25 16.92
C LEU A 415 -70.29 9.32 16.28
N GLU A 416 -70.78 10.55 16.16
CA GLU A 416 -69.98 11.65 15.61
C GLU A 416 -68.79 12.00 16.52
N ALA A 417 -68.99 11.97 17.84
CA ALA A 417 -67.91 12.17 18.81
C ALA A 417 -66.84 11.07 18.66
N PHE A 418 -67.28 9.82 18.52
CA PHE A 418 -66.41 8.67 18.32
C PHE A 418 -65.57 8.82 17.03
N ILE A 419 -66.20 9.18 15.91
CA ILE A 419 -65.49 9.37 14.63
C ILE A 419 -64.42 10.47 14.77
N ILE A 420 -64.74 11.62 15.37
CA ILE A 420 -63.79 12.71 15.57
C ILE A 420 -62.61 12.26 16.47
N LEU A 421 -62.90 11.55 17.55
CA LEU A 421 -61.90 11.02 18.46
C LEU A 421 -60.98 10.00 17.78
N CYS A 422 -61.54 9.06 17.01
CA CYS A 422 -60.77 8.08 16.24
C CYS A 422 -59.82 8.76 15.25
N ARG A 423 -60.32 9.75 14.49
CA ARG A 423 -59.49 10.50 13.53
C ARG A 423 -58.29 11.16 14.19
N ARG A 424 -58.47 11.72 15.40
CA ARG A 424 -57.36 12.32 16.16
C ARG A 424 -56.29 11.30 16.54
N VAL A 425 -56.67 10.08 16.90
CA VAL A 425 -55.71 9.01 17.24
C VAL A 425 -54.99 8.50 15.99
N VAL A 426 -55.73 8.23 14.91
CA VAL A 426 -55.19 7.65 13.67
C VAL A 426 -54.23 8.62 12.97
N GLN A 427 -54.51 9.93 13.02
CA GLN A 427 -53.67 10.95 12.38
C GLN A 427 -52.21 10.94 12.89
N ASP A 428 -52.00 10.59 14.17
CA ASP A 428 -50.66 10.52 14.77
C ASP A 428 -49.79 9.39 14.15
N TRP A 429 -50.40 8.35 13.56
CA TRP A 429 -49.67 7.22 12.98
C TRP A 429 -48.85 7.59 11.73
N SER A 430 -49.20 8.70 11.07
CA SER A 430 -48.56 9.15 9.83
C SER A 430 -47.04 9.39 10.00
N SER A 431 -46.65 10.09 11.08
CA SER A 431 -45.24 10.44 11.30
C SER A 431 -44.38 9.21 11.57
N GLU A 432 -44.85 8.30 12.42
CA GLU A 432 -44.13 7.06 12.74
C GLU A 432 -44.02 6.13 11.53
N THR A 433 -45.07 6.08 10.69
CA THR A 433 -45.06 5.28 9.47
C THR A 433 -44.08 5.83 8.44
N HIS A 434 -44.03 7.16 8.28
CA HIS A 434 -43.05 7.80 7.42
C HIS A 434 -41.62 7.51 7.89
N GLN A 435 -41.36 7.63 9.19
CA GLN A 435 -40.07 7.31 9.77
C GLN A 435 -39.70 5.83 9.56
N HIS A 436 -40.61 4.89 9.83
CA HIS A 436 -40.37 3.45 9.67
C HIS A 436 -40.00 3.07 8.23
N ILE A 437 -40.76 3.54 7.25
CA ILE A 437 -40.46 3.30 5.82
C ILE A 437 -39.07 3.83 5.47
N THR A 438 -38.69 5.00 6.01
CA THR A 438 -37.37 5.61 5.78
C THR A 438 -36.24 4.77 6.40
N GLU A 439 -36.42 4.30 7.63
CA GLU A 439 -35.46 3.43 8.33
C GLU A 439 -35.24 2.10 7.57
N VAL A 440 -36.32 1.50 7.07
CA VAL A 440 -36.28 0.26 6.27
C VAL A 440 -35.56 0.47 4.93
N CYS A 441 -35.85 1.57 4.22
CA CYS A 441 -35.17 1.91 2.97
C CYS A 441 -33.67 2.20 3.17
N GLN A 442 -33.31 2.90 4.25
CA GLN A 442 -31.91 3.17 4.57
C GLN A 442 -31.14 1.88 4.89
N LEU A 443 -31.75 1.00 5.67
CA LEU A 443 -31.20 -0.32 5.98
C LEU A 443 -30.97 -1.14 4.69
N ALA A 444 -31.96 -1.18 3.81
CA ALA A 444 -31.86 -1.89 2.54
C ALA A 444 -30.74 -1.32 1.64
N SER A 445 -30.66 0.02 1.51
CA SER A 445 -29.59 0.70 0.78
C SER A 445 -28.21 0.34 1.30
N ASN A 446 -28.02 0.31 2.63
CA ASN A 446 -26.75 -0.06 3.25
C ASN A 446 -26.36 -1.52 2.94
N VAL A 447 -27.32 -2.45 3.01
CA VAL A 447 -27.09 -3.86 2.68
C VAL A 447 -26.76 -4.02 1.19
N PHE A 448 -27.50 -3.35 0.31
CA PHE A 448 -27.25 -3.40 -1.13
C PHE A 448 -25.88 -2.82 -1.50
N ALA A 449 -25.47 -1.71 -0.88
CA ALA A 449 -24.14 -1.13 -1.10
C ALA A 449 -23.00 -2.13 -0.79
N GLN A 450 -23.07 -2.81 0.35
CA GLN A 450 -22.05 -3.80 0.73
C GLN A 450 -21.99 -5.00 -0.23
N VAL A 451 -23.13 -5.40 -0.78
CA VAL A 451 -23.21 -6.50 -1.75
C VAL A 451 -22.63 -6.06 -3.10
N ILE A 452 -22.92 -4.84 -3.54
CA ILE A 452 -22.34 -4.25 -4.76
C ILE A 452 -20.82 -4.20 -4.63
N GLU A 453 -20.28 -3.68 -3.52
CA GLU A 453 -18.83 -3.62 -3.29
C GLU A 453 -18.14 -4.99 -3.34
N LYS A 454 -18.82 -6.04 -2.86
CA LYS A 454 -18.26 -7.41 -2.79
C LYS A 454 -18.39 -8.19 -4.10
N ARG A 455 -19.42 -7.93 -4.90
CA ARG A 455 -19.81 -8.78 -6.04
C ARG A 455 -19.73 -8.10 -7.40
N CYS A 456 -19.80 -6.77 -7.45
CA CYS A 456 -19.71 -6.02 -8.69
C CYS A 456 -18.25 -5.78 -9.09
N ASP A 457 -17.97 -5.81 -10.38
CA ASP A 457 -16.66 -5.41 -10.90
C ASP A 457 -16.33 -3.97 -10.48
N LYS A 458 -15.09 -3.73 -10.02
CA LYS A 458 -14.67 -2.44 -9.43
C LYS A 458 -14.95 -1.22 -10.30
N VAL A 459 -14.94 -1.39 -11.62
CA VAL A 459 -15.22 -0.31 -12.58
C VAL A 459 -16.69 0.13 -12.55
N LEU A 460 -17.58 -0.76 -12.14
CA LEU A 460 -19.04 -0.57 -12.14
C LEU A 460 -19.61 -0.26 -10.75
N VAL A 461 -18.84 -0.47 -9.67
CA VAL A 461 -19.31 -0.25 -8.28
C VAL A 461 -19.95 1.12 -8.08
N ASN A 462 -19.33 2.20 -8.57
CA ASN A 462 -19.88 3.55 -8.41
C ASN A 462 -21.21 3.72 -9.15
N TYR A 463 -21.26 3.28 -10.40
CA TYR A 463 -22.46 3.33 -11.22
C TYR A 463 -23.61 2.53 -10.59
N PHE A 464 -23.35 1.31 -10.13
CA PHE A 464 -24.34 0.47 -9.47
C PHE A 464 -24.81 1.07 -8.15
N SER A 465 -23.91 1.63 -7.36
CA SER A 465 -24.24 2.23 -6.05
C SER A 465 -25.15 3.44 -6.22
N GLU A 466 -24.80 4.38 -7.11
CA GLU A 466 -25.63 5.55 -7.42
C GLU A 466 -27.01 5.12 -7.95
N ARG A 467 -27.05 4.20 -8.91
CA ARG A 467 -28.30 3.72 -9.50
C ARG A 467 -29.18 2.96 -8.52
N MET A 468 -28.59 2.21 -7.59
CA MET A 468 -29.35 1.53 -6.54
C MET A 468 -29.94 2.50 -5.53
N ILE A 469 -29.22 3.57 -5.18
CA ILE A 469 -29.77 4.62 -4.31
C ILE A 469 -30.99 5.27 -4.99
N GLU A 470 -30.87 5.64 -6.28
CA GLU A 470 -32.00 6.18 -7.04
C GLU A 470 -33.20 5.22 -7.09
N PHE A 471 -32.94 3.91 -7.28
CA PHE A 471 -33.97 2.88 -7.27
C PHE A 471 -34.70 2.81 -5.93
N VAL A 472 -33.97 2.76 -4.81
CA VAL A 472 -34.56 2.67 -3.47
C VAL A 472 -35.34 3.94 -3.13
N ASP A 473 -34.85 5.13 -3.49
CA ASP A 473 -35.58 6.40 -3.30
C ASP A 473 -36.91 6.41 -4.07
N GLN A 474 -36.93 5.87 -5.29
CA GLN A 474 -38.18 5.73 -6.04
C GLN A 474 -39.17 4.76 -5.35
N GLN A 475 -38.68 3.63 -4.83
CA GLN A 475 -39.54 2.70 -4.10
C GLN A 475 -40.03 3.29 -2.77
N GLN A 476 -39.20 4.09 -2.10
CA GLN A 476 -39.56 4.79 -0.87
C GLN A 476 -40.74 5.74 -1.10
N LYS A 477 -40.68 6.55 -2.15
CA LYS A 477 -41.78 7.48 -2.52
C LYS A 477 -43.08 6.74 -2.82
N ALA A 478 -43.00 5.63 -3.54
CA ALA A 478 -44.18 4.79 -3.81
C ALA A 478 -44.76 4.20 -2.52
N MET A 479 -43.92 3.68 -1.63
CA MET A 479 -44.37 3.16 -0.34
C MET A 479 -45.01 4.23 0.55
N HIS A 480 -44.47 5.45 0.57
CA HIS A 480 -45.10 6.55 1.29
C HIS A 480 -46.48 6.90 0.73
N HIS A 481 -46.64 6.87 -0.60
CA HIS A 481 -47.93 7.11 -1.23
C HIS A 481 -48.94 6.02 -0.85
N ASP A 482 -48.58 4.74 -1.01
CA ASP A 482 -49.44 3.61 -0.64
C ASP A 482 -49.82 3.64 0.85
N ALA A 483 -48.88 4.01 1.73
CA ALA A 483 -49.13 4.12 3.17
C ALA A 483 -50.09 5.27 3.52
N LEU A 484 -50.05 6.38 2.78
CA LEU A 484 -50.97 7.50 2.95
C LEU A 484 -52.38 7.13 2.50
N GLU A 485 -52.53 6.41 1.38
CA GLU A 485 -53.85 5.91 0.94
C GLU A 485 -54.48 5.00 1.99
N ILE A 486 -53.71 4.05 2.55
CA ILE A 486 -54.19 3.17 3.63
C ILE A 486 -54.59 3.97 4.88
N LEU A 487 -53.82 5.01 5.24
CA LEU A 487 -54.14 5.87 6.37
C LEU A 487 -55.43 6.67 6.14
N ASP A 488 -55.59 7.23 4.95
CA ASP A 488 -56.79 7.99 4.57
C ASP A 488 -58.05 7.10 4.59
N ASP A 489 -57.94 5.84 4.17
CA ASP A 489 -59.03 4.87 4.25
C ASP A 489 -59.44 4.60 5.71
N GLU A 490 -58.48 4.45 6.64
CA GLU A 490 -58.75 4.28 8.08
C GLU A 490 -59.35 5.54 8.72
N ILE A 491 -58.96 6.75 8.28
CA ILE A 491 -59.51 8.03 8.75
C ILE A 491 -60.96 8.25 8.27
N ASN A 492 -61.25 7.85 7.03
CA ASN A 492 -62.53 8.14 6.38
C ASN A 492 -63.60 7.07 6.63
N LEU A 493 -63.21 5.81 6.84
CA LEU A 493 -64.13 4.70 7.02
C LEU A 493 -63.77 3.82 8.25
N PRO A 494 -64.21 4.20 9.46
CA PRO A 494 -64.02 3.36 10.65
C PRO A 494 -64.86 2.07 10.55
N SER A 495 -64.32 1.06 9.87
CA SER A 495 -65.13 -0.03 9.26
C SER A 495 -65.44 -1.20 10.21
N THR A 496 -64.94 -1.20 11.45
CA THR A 496 -64.94 -2.38 12.35
C THR A 496 -66.00 -2.36 13.46
N LEU A 497 -66.91 -1.39 13.49
CA LEU A 497 -68.04 -1.38 14.43
C LEU A 497 -69.12 -2.46 14.12
N GLN A 498 -68.77 -3.57 13.48
CA GLN A 498 -69.66 -4.72 13.33
C GLN A 498 -69.78 -5.54 14.62
N ASP A 499 -68.93 -5.29 15.62
CA ASP A 499 -69.04 -5.95 16.92
C ASP A 499 -70.20 -5.34 17.73
N THR A 500 -71.39 -5.92 17.52
CA THR A 500 -72.68 -5.44 18.08
C THR A 500 -72.77 -5.43 19.61
N ASP A 501 -71.74 -5.86 20.33
CA ASP A 501 -71.72 -5.93 21.79
C ASP A 501 -71.46 -4.57 22.47
N PHE A 502 -70.84 -3.61 21.78
CA PHE A 502 -70.63 -2.26 22.33
C PHE A 502 -71.93 -1.47 22.48
N ALA A 503 -72.81 -1.55 21.48
CA ALA A 503 -74.13 -0.91 21.52
C ALA A 503 -75.03 -1.50 22.63
N LYS A 504 -74.78 -2.75 23.06
CA LYS A 504 -75.54 -3.41 24.14
C LYS A 504 -75.10 -2.99 25.55
N LYS A 505 -73.86 -2.51 25.72
CA LYS A 505 -73.28 -2.14 27.03
C LYS A 505 -73.41 -0.64 27.36
N TRP A 506 -73.59 0.20 26.35
CA TRP A 506 -73.68 1.65 26.53
C TRP A 506 -74.87 2.05 27.42
N GLY A 507 -74.60 2.83 28.46
CA GLY A 507 -75.64 3.32 29.38
C GLY A 507 -76.25 2.27 30.31
N THR A 508 -75.71 1.04 30.37
CA THR A 508 -76.17 -0.03 31.27
C THR A 508 -75.41 -0.10 32.60
N ASP A 509 -74.24 0.57 32.70
CA ASP A 509 -73.37 0.63 33.88
C ASP A 509 -73.46 1.99 34.63
N GLU A 510 -73.13 2.00 35.93
CA GLU A 510 -73.02 3.22 36.77
C GLU A 510 -71.83 4.14 36.37
N ASN A 511 -70.98 3.70 35.43
CA ASN A 511 -69.77 4.40 35.00
C ASN A 511 -70.12 5.61 34.10
N PRO A 512 -69.49 6.79 34.24
CA PRO A 512 -69.77 7.95 33.40
C PRO A 512 -69.64 7.67 31.90
N GLU A 513 -70.55 8.24 31.08
CA GLU A 513 -70.59 8.05 29.61
C GLU A 513 -69.23 8.37 28.93
N ASP A 514 -68.44 9.30 29.47
CA ASP A 514 -67.11 9.65 28.97
C ASP A 514 -66.05 8.58 29.24
N ASN A 515 -66.14 7.84 30.36
CA ASN A 515 -65.27 6.68 30.61
C ASN A 515 -65.62 5.52 29.68
N GLN A 516 -66.93 5.26 29.48
CA GLN A 516 -67.39 4.23 28.54
C GLN A 516 -66.91 4.52 27.10
N MET A 517 -66.97 5.78 26.66
CA MET A 517 -66.45 6.19 25.35
C MET A 517 -64.93 5.98 25.23
N ARG A 518 -64.15 6.28 26.29
CA ARG A 518 -62.69 6.06 26.31
C ARG A 518 -62.33 4.59 26.15
N GLU A 519 -63.03 3.69 26.84
CA GLU A 519 -62.79 2.24 26.76
C GLU A 519 -63.08 1.70 25.36
N ILE A 520 -64.21 2.11 24.76
CA ILE A 520 -64.58 1.73 23.39
C ILE A 520 -63.56 2.26 22.39
N LEU A 521 -63.19 3.53 22.50
CA LEU A 521 -62.19 4.16 21.65
C LEU A 521 -60.84 3.44 21.75
N ALA A 522 -60.38 3.10 22.96
CA ALA A 522 -59.12 2.37 23.16
C ALA A 522 -59.15 0.99 22.50
N SER A 523 -60.21 0.20 22.74
CA SER A 523 -60.35 -1.13 22.15
C SER A 523 -60.40 -1.08 20.62
N TYR A 524 -61.14 -0.12 20.07
CA TYR A 524 -61.25 0.08 18.64
C TYR A 524 -59.91 0.49 18.01
N CYS A 525 -59.28 1.55 18.53
CA CYS A 525 -58.04 2.10 17.99
C CYS A 525 -56.89 1.09 18.08
N LEU A 526 -56.83 0.25 19.11
CA LEU A 526 -55.82 -0.82 19.20
C LEU A 526 -56.02 -1.90 18.13
N THR A 527 -57.27 -2.28 17.85
CA THR A 527 -57.59 -3.24 16.79
C THR A 527 -57.26 -2.66 15.42
N ALA A 528 -57.65 -1.40 15.18
CA ALA A 528 -57.32 -0.67 13.95
C ALA A 528 -55.80 -0.54 13.78
N ALA A 529 -55.07 -0.19 14.84
CA ALA A 529 -53.61 -0.09 14.84
C ALA A 529 -52.95 -1.41 14.44
N SER A 530 -53.39 -2.55 14.98
CA SER A 530 -52.83 -3.86 14.61
C SER A 530 -53.00 -4.15 13.11
N ARG A 531 -54.18 -3.91 12.56
CA ARG A 531 -54.43 -4.10 11.11
C ARG A 531 -53.63 -3.14 10.25
N TYR A 532 -53.51 -1.88 10.69
CA TYR A 532 -52.73 -0.86 10.01
C TYR A 532 -51.25 -1.25 9.96
N ILE A 533 -50.69 -1.66 11.10
CA ILE A 533 -49.30 -2.16 11.20
C ILE A 533 -49.09 -3.32 10.23
N ASP A 534 -50.01 -4.29 10.21
CA ASP A 534 -49.97 -5.44 9.32
C ASP A 534 -50.02 -5.02 7.84
N ALA A 535 -50.88 -4.06 7.48
CA ALA A 535 -50.96 -3.51 6.13
C ALA A 535 -49.64 -2.82 5.72
N ILE A 536 -49.06 -2.00 6.59
CA ILE A 536 -47.78 -1.35 6.30
C ILE A 536 -46.65 -2.41 6.15
N CYS A 537 -46.54 -3.34 7.09
CA CYS A 537 -45.42 -4.30 7.11
C CYS A 537 -45.54 -5.38 6.02
N MET A 538 -46.73 -5.96 5.84
CA MET A 538 -46.93 -7.11 4.94
C MET A 538 -47.38 -6.72 3.54
N TYR A 539 -47.91 -5.52 3.32
CA TYR A 539 -48.34 -5.07 2.00
C TYR A 539 -47.44 -3.97 1.45
N VAL A 540 -47.29 -2.84 2.16
CA VAL A 540 -46.51 -1.69 1.65
C VAL A 540 -45.04 -2.04 1.54
N ILE A 541 -44.41 -2.49 2.62
CA ILE A 541 -42.98 -2.84 2.63
C ILE A 541 -42.72 -4.05 1.74
N GLU A 542 -43.57 -5.09 1.80
CA GLU A 542 -43.42 -6.28 0.98
C GLU A 542 -43.46 -5.96 -0.52
N ARG A 543 -44.44 -5.18 -0.95
CA ARG A 543 -44.60 -4.83 -2.36
C ARG A 543 -43.53 -3.85 -2.83
N GLY A 544 -43.20 -2.85 -2.01
CA GLY A 544 -42.27 -1.80 -2.35
C GLY A 544 -40.83 -2.28 -2.42
N LEU A 545 -40.37 -3.06 -1.43
CA LEU A 545 -38.97 -3.46 -1.32
C LEU A 545 -38.70 -4.87 -1.83
N PHE A 546 -39.54 -5.84 -1.52
CA PHE A 546 -39.20 -7.25 -1.70
C PHE A 546 -39.78 -7.87 -2.98
N LYS A 547 -41.09 -7.72 -3.21
CA LYS A 547 -41.78 -8.37 -4.31
C LYS A 547 -41.18 -7.99 -5.66
N ASN A 548 -40.75 -9.00 -6.42
CA ASN A 548 -40.14 -8.85 -7.76
C ASN A 548 -39.02 -7.79 -7.80
N CYS A 549 -38.24 -7.64 -6.72
CA CYS A 549 -37.17 -6.64 -6.64
C CYS A 549 -36.11 -6.87 -7.73
N ASP A 550 -35.76 -8.12 -8.02
CA ASP A 550 -34.84 -8.53 -9.07
C ASP A 550 -35.33 -8.09 -10.46
N VAL A 551 -36.59 -8.37 -10.80
CA VAL A 551 -37.17 -8.01 -12.10
C VAL A 551 -37.27 -6.49 -12.25
N ARG A 552 -37.73 -5.79 -11.21
CA ARG A 552 -37.82 -4.32 -11.20
C ARG A 552 -36.43 -3.68 -11.30
N GLY A 553 -35.45 -4.23 -10.58
CA GLY A 553 -34.05 -3.80 -10.62
C GLY A 553 -33.44 -4.00 -12.01
N ILE A 554 -33.55 -5.20 -12.60
CA ILE A 554 -33.05 -5.46 -13.96
C ILE A 554 -33.63 -4.44 -14.96
N LYS A 555 -34.94 -4.22 -14.90
CA LYS A 555 -35.59 -3.21 -15.76
C LYS A 555 -35.04 -1.80 -15.52
N TRP A 556 -34.89 -1.39 -14.26
CA TRP A 556 -34.34 -0.09 -13.88
C TRP A 556 -32.94 0.16 -14.45
N PHE A 557 -32.07 -0.85 -14.42
CA PHE A 557 -30.72 -0.73 -14.99
C PHE A 557 -30.70 -0.77 -16.53
N MET A 558 -31.59 -1.54 -17.15
CA MET A 558 -31.66 -1.67 -18.62
C MET A 558 -32.29 -0.44 -19.28
N ASP A 559 -33.20 0.25 -18.59
CA ASP A 559 -33.87 1.45 -19.09
C ASP A 559 -32.98 2.71 -19.03
N ASP A 560 -31.72 2.62 -18.56
CA ASP A 560 -30.78 3.76 -18.50
C ASP A 560 -30.07 4.01 -19.86
N PRO A 561 -30.44 5.05 -20.62
CA PRO A 561 -29.76 5.38 -21.88
C PRO A 561 -28.34 5.93 -21.67
N SER A 562 -27.97 6.33 -20.45
CA SER A 562 -26.67 6.86 -20.08
C SER A 562 -25.72 5.83 -19.45
N ALA A 563 -26.14 4.56 -19.36
CA ALA A 563 -25.36 3.52 -18.69
C ALA A 563 -23.94 3.35 -19.26
N LEU A 564 -23.83 3.40 -20.59
CA LEU A 564 -22.55 3.27 -21.29
C LEU A 564 -21.67 4.54 -21.18
N SER A 565 -22.26 5.73 -21.03
CA SER A 565 -21.51 6.99 -20.92
C SER A 565 -21.03 7.28 -19.49
N ARG A 566 -21.71 6.70 -18.49
CA ARG A 566 -21.29 6.71 -17.08
C ARG A 566 -20.21 5.66 -16.77
N PHE A 567 -19.85 4.81 -17.74
CA PHE A 567 -18.76 3.85 -17.66
C PHE A 567 -17.41 4.59 -17.55
N ARG A 568 -16.88 4.77 -16.33
CA ARG A 568 -15.56 5.40 -16.12
C ARG A 568 -14.70 4.53 -15.22
N GLU A 569 -13.62 4.02 -15.78
CA GLU A 569 -12.56 3.42 -14.98
C GLU A 569 -11.91 4.49 -14.08
N PRO A 570 -11.71 4.22 -12.77
CA PRO A 570 -10.97 5.12 -11.91
C PRO A 570 -9.58 5.43 -12.50
N ARG A 571 -9.17 6.71 -12.49
CA ARG A 571 -7.87 7.14 -13.04
C ARG A 571 -6.68 6.36 -12.47
N GLN A 572 -6.76 5.95 -11.21
CA GLN A 572 -5.74 5.12 -10.56
C GLN A 572 -5.63 3.74 -11.22
N ASN A 573 -6.76 3.10 -11.55
CA ASN A 573 -6.76 1.79 -12.22
C ASN A 573 -6.21 1.90 -13.64
N GLY A 574 -6.55 2.97 -14.38
CA GLY A 574 -5.98 3.23 -15.70
C GLY A 574 -4.45 3.34 -15.68
N ARG A 575 -3.89 4.10 -14.73
CA ARG A 575 -2.42 4.18 -14.53
C ARG A 575 -1.80 2.82 -14.20
N LEU A 576 -2.44 2.05 -13.31
CA LEU A 576 -1.96 0.71 -12.95
C LEU A 576 -1.99 -0.24 -14.15
N ARG A 577 -2.99 -0.15 -15.03
CA ARG A 577 -3.04 -0.94 -16.27
C ARG A 577 -1.93 -0.63 -17.25
N GLU A 578 -1.41 0.60 -17.27
CA GLU A 578 -0.27 0.95 -18.12
C GLU A 578 1.07 0.49 -17.52
N ILE A 579 1.21 0.57 -16.19
CA ILE A 579 2.47 0.29 -15.50
C ILE A 579 2.68 -1.21 -15.29
N LEU A 580 1.65 -1.93 -14.81
CA LEU A 580 1.77 -3.33 -14.40
C LEU A 580 2.27 -4.26 -15.52
N PRO A 581 1.78 -4.18 -16.79
CA PRO A 581 2.28 -5.02 -17.86
C PRO A 581 3.76 -4.80 -18.17
N LYS A 582 4.22 -3.53 -18.15
CA LYS A 582 5.64 -3.19 -18.37
C LYS A 582 6.52 -3.78 -17.27
N GLU A 583 6.08 -3.70 -16.01
CA GLU A 583 6.81 -4.30 -14.89
C GLU A 583 6.81 -5.84 -14.92
N ILE A 584 5.67 -6.44 -15.27
CA ILE A 584 5.56 -7.90 -15.44
C ILE A 584 6.48 -8.39 -16.56
N GLN A 585 6.59 -7.63 -17.66
CA GLN A 585 7.51 -7.94 -18.75
C GLN A 585 8.97 -7.88 -18.28
N LYS A 586 9.37 -6.83 -17.56
CA LYS A 586 10.71 -6.73 -16.96
C LYS A 586 11.03 -7.93 -16.05
N LEU A 587 10.08 -8.35 -15.20
CA LEU A 587 10.25 -9.52 -14.34
C LEU A 587 10.31 -10.83 -15.15
N GLN A 588 9.58 -10.92 -16.26
CA GLN A 588 9.61 -12.08 -17.15
C GLN A 588 10.95 -12.19 -17.89
N ASP A 589 11.51 -11.06 -18.32
CA ASP A 589 12.84 -10.99 -18.90
C ASP A 589 13.92 -11.33 -17.87
N ALA A 590 13.74 -10.92 -16.61
CA ALA A 590 14.64 -11.31 -15.52
C ALA A 590 14.61 -12.84 -15.28
N ILE A 591 13.43 -13.46 -15.29
CA ILE A 591 13.28 -14.92 -15.12
C ILE A 591 13.92 -15.70 -16.27
N SER A 592 13.84 -15.20 -17.51
CA SER A 592 14.44 -15.89 -18.66
C SER A 592 15.97 -15.84 -18.63
N ARG A 593 16.55 -14.79 -18.04
CA ARG A 593 18.00 -14.62 -17.86
C ARG A 593 18.55 -15.41 -16.66
N LEU A 594 17.76 -15.59 -15.60
CA LEU A 594 18.12 -16.33 -14.36
C LEU A 594 18.00 -17.86 -14.48
#